data_AF-A0A7W7CF06-F1
#
_entry.id   AF-A0A7W7CF06-F1
#
_cell.length_a   1.000
_cell.length_b   1.000
_cell.length_c   1.000
_cell.angle_alpha   90.00
_cell.angle_beta   90.00
_cell.angle_gamma   90.00
#
_symmetry.space_group_name_H-M   'P 1'
#
loop_
_entity.id
_entity.type
_entity.pdbx_description
1 polymer ?
#
loop_
_entity_poly.entity_id
_entity_poly.type
_entity_poly.pdbx_seq_one_letter_code
_entity_poly.pdbx_strand_id
1 'polypeptide(L)'
;MDSSPAEGHPPVAVFRDPTTPAAPPRFATGVHDHAQLAASALAEVATHAPEPLRGNGIRRAMAATADLVAAVSGRVVHLPGETLPTHSPSESYFRVRETVLPAEQAALHGVLVVLRGLADLATAPVSGADLALELAGMRQALLDLLATPAPAAATAQEHLPAPEPVRSADPHGEWRARWIIGHQVHVLFNVGAAAAVFEAARQLRRDDPAAAVAAMRRAVIQVRGFPAAMAHACAMPAEHYQRVLRPTMAPPAEPKPLSGRMHRGYKFFRTAIRELLTELPEPYNELHARTPGLAIARDDLLEADLIDAERHATLAYSMVFLRHSIAQHQDGPANAVAELRQIRHRRAAAYAPLTRFGDRYTAAAVAALRD
;
A
#
# COMPACT_ATOMS: atom_id res chain seq x y z
N MET A 1 14.67 -29.86 1.19
CA MET A 1 14.42 -29.62 -0.25
C MET A 1 14.87 -28.20 -0.52
N ASP A 2 15.82 -28.05 -1.44
CA ASP A 2 16.50 -26.80 -1.78
C ASP A 2 15.53 -25.62 -1.97
N SER A 3 15.59 -24.63 -1.07
CA SER A 3 14.96 -23.33 -1.26
C SER A 3 15.97 -22.39 -1.91
N SER A 4 16.40 -22.72 -3.13
CA SER A 4 16.94 -21.68 -4.02
C SER A 4 15.77 -20.70 -4.30
N PRO A 5 15.99 -19.37 -4.31
CA PRO A 5 14.97 -18.45 -4.78
C PRO A 5 14.52 -18.94 -6.16
N ALA A 6 13.21 -19.17 -6.35
CA ALA A 6 12.67 -19.56 -7.65
C ALA A 6 13.21 -18.57 -8.70
N GLU A 7 14.08 -19.05 -9.59
CA GLU A 7 14.90 -18.21 -10.46
C GLU A 7 14.01 -17.14 -11.14
N GLY A 8 14.41 -15.87 -11.02
CA GLY A 8 13.74 -14.75 -11.68
C GLY A 8 12.55 -14.12 -10.95
N HIS A 9 12.22 -14.51 -9.72
CA HIS A 9 11.13 -13.90 -8.95
C HIS A 9 11.61 -13.04 -7.76
N PRO A 10 10.92 -11.93 -7.43
CA PRO A 10 11.19 -11.15 -6.22
C PRO A 10 11.06 -12.02 -4.94
N PRO A 11 11.87 -11.80 -3.89
CA PRO A 11 11.73 -12.52 -2.62
C PRO A 11 10.33 -12.44 -2.00
N VAL A 12 9.98 -13.43 -1.17
CA VAL A 12 8.70 -13.41 -0.45
C VAL A 12 8.68 -12.28 0.58
N ALA A 13 7.66 -11.41 0.50
CA ALA A 13 7.39 -10.39 1.51
C ALA A 13 6.52 -10.98 2.63
N VAL A 14 6.89 -10.73 3.88
CA VAL A 14 6.14 -11.21 5.05
C VAL A 14 5.62 -10.01 5.83
N PHE A 15 4.33 -9.99 6.08
CA PHE A 15 3.63 -8.94 6.79
C PHE A 15 3.07 -9.46 8.10
N ARG A 16 3.09 -8.60 9.11
CA ARG A 16 2.46 -8.89 10.39
C ARG A 16 0.95 -8.70 10.30
N ASP A 17 0.18 -9.55 10.98
CA ASP A 17 -1.25 -9.31 11.21
C ASP A 17 -1.50 -7.96 11.95
N PRO A 18 -2.21 -7.00 11.33
CA PRO A 18 -2.44 -5.68 11.90
C PRO A 18 -3.52 -5.65 12.99
N THR A 19 -4.28 -6.74 13.19
CA THR A 19 -5.37 -6.79 14.18
C THR A 19 -4.86 -6.91 15.62
N THR A 20 -3.64 -7.44 15.79
CA THR A 20 -3.04 -7.65 17.10
C THR A 20 -2.10 -6.49 17.45
N PRO A 21 -2.38 -5.70 18.51
CA PRO A 21 -1.49 -4.65 18.96
C PRO A 21 -0.05 -5.15 19.13
N ALA A 22 0.89 -4.41 18.57
CA ALA A 22 2.31 -4.66 18.71
C ALA A 22 2.90 -3.75 19.77
N ALA A 23 3.77 -4.29 20.62
CA ALA A 23 4.77 -3.42 21.22
C ALA A 23 5.64 -2.83 20.09
N PRO A 24 6.06 -1.56 20.21
CA PRO A 24 7.00 -0.99 19.25
C PRO A 24 8.31 -1.80 19.26
N PRO A 25 9.01 -1.89 18.12
CA PRO A 25 10.29 -2.58 18.09
C PRO A 25 11.30 -1.89 18.99
N ARG A 26 12.21 -2.67 19.57
CA ARG A 26 13.28 -2.16 20.44
C ARG A 26 14.59 -2.19 19.70
N PHE A 27 14.88 -1.11 18.96
CA PHE A 27 16.16 -0.92 18.30
C PHE A 27 17.08 0.03 19.07
N ALA A 28 18.39 -0.06 18.82
CA ALA A 28 19.36 0.91 19.32
C ALA A 28 19.28 2.21 18.51
N THR A 29 19.77 3.32 19.08
CA THR A 29 19.73 4.67 18.48
C THR A 29 20.19 4.70 17.02
N GLY A 30 21.25 3.98 16.67
CA GLY A 30 21.78 3.97 15.29
C GLY A 30 20.77 3.50 14.23
N VAL A 31 19.84 2.59 14.55
CA VAL A 31 18.78 2.19 13.61
C VAL A 31 17.80 3.33 13.37
N HIS A 32 17.47 4.09 14.41
CA HIS A 32 16.59 5.25 14.29
C HIS A 32 17.23 6.37 13.47
N ASP A 33 18.54 6.58 13.60
CA ASP A 33 19.28 7.55 12.77
C ASP A 33 19.21 7.16 11.28
N HIS A 34 19.47 5.89 10.95
CA HIS A 34 19.30 5.38 9.58
C HIS A 34 17.85 5.47 9.09
N ALA A 35 16.87 5.26 9.96
CA ALA A 35 15.45 5.38 9.63
C ALA A 35 15.09 6.84 9.28
N GLN A 36 15.59 7.81 10.03
CA GLN A 36 15.39 9.23 9.76
C GLN A 36 16.06 9.66 8.46
N LEU A 37 17.28 9.18 8.18
CA LEU A 37 17.98 9.43 6.92
C LEU A 37 17.20 8.89 5.72
N ALA A 38 16.76 7.62 5.78
CA ALA A 38 15.95 7.02 4.72
C ALA A 38 14.61 7.75 4.52
N ALA A 39 13.92 8.10 5.62
CA ALA A 39 12.66 8.85 5.57
C ALA A 39 12.83 10.26 4.99
N SER A 40 13.97 10.91 5.24
CA SER A 40 14.29 12.24 4.69
C SER A 40 14.62 12.14 3.19
N ALA A 41 15.45 11.16 2.81
CA ALA A 41 15.80 10.93 1.41
C ALA A 41 14.57 10.62 0.53
N LEU A 42 13.58 9.89 1.06
CA LEU A 42 12.29 9.67 0.40
C LEU A 42 11.50 10.97 0.19
N ALA A 43 11.51 11.88 1.17
CA ALA A 43 10.80 13.15 1.10
C ALA A 43 11.46 14.15 0.12
N GLU A 44 12.77 14.03 -0.11
CA GLU A 44 13.54 14.92 -0.97
C GLU A 44 13.52 14.55 -2.46
N VAL A 45 12.89 13.43 -2.83
CA VAL A 45 12.78 13.05 -4.24
C VAL A 45 11.92 14.07 -4.99
N ALA A 46 12.52 14.79 -5.93
CA ALA A 46 11.83 15.74 -6.79
C ALA A 46 10.98 15.00 -7.84
N THR A 47 9.80 14.51 -7.46
CA THR A 47 9.00 13.58 -8.27
C THR A 47 8.48 14.14 -9.59
N HIS A 48 8.42 15.47 -9.72
CA HIS A 48 8.00 16.19 -10.93
C HIS A 48 9.17 16.79 -11.71
N ALA A 49 10.42 16.55 -11.27
CA ALA A 49 11.60 17.00 -12.00
C ALA A 49 11.88 16.10 -13.22
N PRO A 50 12.72 16.56 -14.17
CA PRO A 50 13.21 15.74 -15.28
C PRO A 50 13.83 14.42 -14.81
N GLU A 51 13.80 13.41 -15.68
CA GLU A 51 14.20 12.03 -15.38
C GLU A 51 15.57 11.90 -14.70
N PRO A 52 16.64 12.63 -15.08
CA PRO A 52 17.93 12.52 -14.40
C PRO A 52 17.89 12.95 -12.93
N LEU A 53 17.19 14.05 -12.62
CA LEU A 53 17.08 14.57 -11.24
C LEU A 53 16.20 13.65 -10.38
N ARG A 54 15.08 13.21 -10.95
CA ARG A 54 14.19 12.24 -10.30
C ARG A 54 14.90 10.92 -10.01
N GLY A 55 15.60 10.37 -11.00
CA GLY A 55 16.37 9.13 -10.87
C GLY A 55 17.49 9.23 -9.83
N ASN A 56 18.20 10.36 -9.78
CA ASN A 56 19.19 10.64 -8.73
C ASN A 56 18.56 10.64 -7.34
N GLY A 57 17.40 11.28 -7.17
CA GLY A 57 16.66 11.29 -5.90
C GLY A 57 16.27 9.88 -5.44
N ILE A 58 15.69 9.07 -6.34
CA ILE A 58 15.31 7.68 -6.04
C ILE A 58 16.53 6.86 -5.64
N ARG A 59 17.65 6.99 -6.35
CA ARG A 59 18.88 6.25 -6.01
C ARG A 59 19.44 6.62 -4.64
N ARG A 60 19.38 7.90 -4.23
CA ARG A 60 19.76 8.32 -2.88
C ARG A 60 18.84 7.71 -1.82
N ALA A 61 17.53 7.74 -2.04
CA ALA A 61 16.57 7.09 -1.15
C ALA A 61 16.82 5.57 -1.06
N MET A 62 17.14 4.93 -2.17
CA MET A 62 17.49 3.51 -2.23
C MET A 62 18.76 3.21 -1.43
N ALA A 63 19.82 4.01 -1.57
CA ALA A 63 21.06 3.84 -0.81
C ALA A 63 20.83 3.99 0.71
N ALA A 64 20.14 5.05 1.14
CA ALA A 64 19.81 5.25 2.55
C ALA A 64 18.92 4.11 3.11
N THR A 65 18.00 3.58 2.30
CA THR A 65 17.18 2.43 2.68
C THR A 65 18.00 1.14 2.75
N ALA A 66 19.01 0.97 1.90
CA ALA A 66 19.92 -0.18 1.96
C ALA A 66 20.78 -0.16 3.23
N ASP A 67 21.29 1.00 3.62
CA ASP A 67 22.01 1.18 4.90
C ASP A 67 21.10 0.85 6.09
N LEU A 68 19.84 1.28 6.03
CA LEU A 68 18.83 0.92 7.02
C LEU A 68 18.57 -0.60 7.06
N VAL A 69 18.47 -1.27 5.91
CA VAL A 69 18.37 -2.74 5.85
C VAL A 69 19.57 -3.39 6.54
N ALA A 70 20.78 -2.93 6.27
CA ALA A 70 21.99 -3.46 6.89
C ALA A 70 21.97 -3.27 8.42
N ALA A 71 21.58 -2.07 8.89
CA ALA A 71 21.48 -1.76 10.31
C ALA A 71 20.44 -2.63 11.05
N VAL A 72 19.27 -2.86 10.45
CA VAL A 72 18.22 -3.72 11.03
C VAL A 72 18.63 -5.20 10.96
N SER A 73 19.18 -5.66 9.84
CA SER A 73 19.59 -7.06 9.65
C SER A 73 20.71 -7.49 10.59
N GLY A 74 21.60 -6.56 10.99
CA GLY A 74 22.61 -6.82 12.01
C GLY A 74 22.05 -7.07 13.42
N ARG A 75 20.75 -6.86 13.64
CA ARG A 75 20.07 -7.00 14.93
C ARG A 75 18.97 -8.06 14.96
N VAL A 76 18.56 -8.54 13.79
CA VAL A 76 17.39 -9.40 13.63
C VAL A 76 17.76 -10.60 12.76
N VAL A 77 17.56 -11.81 13.26
CA VAL A 77 17.81 -13.03 12.48
C VAL A 77 16.80 -13.09 11.34
N HIS A 78 17.22 -12.91 10.09
CA HIS A 78 16.30 -12.90 8.96
C HIS A 78 15.48 -14.21 8.87
N LEU A 79 14.15 -14.07 8.86
CA LEU A 79 13.22 -15.17 8.60
C LEU A 79 12.94 -15.26 7.09
N PRO A 80 13.40 -16.32 6.39
CA PRO A 80 13.14 -16.44 4.95
C PRO A 80 11.65 -16.69 4.71
N GLY A 81 11.00 -15.79 3.97
CA GLY A 81 9.55 -15.88 3.73
C GLY A 81 9.13 -17.13 2.94
N GLU A 82 10.05 -17.71 2.18
CA GLU A 82 9.90 -18.96 1.43
C GLU A 82 9.58 -20.15 2.32
N THR A 83 9.99 -20.11 3.59
CA THR A 83 9.72 -21.19 4.56
C THR A 83 8.32 -21.13 5.17
N LEU A 84 7.59 -20.04 4.95
CA LEU A 84 6.27 -19.82 5.52
C LEU A 84 5.16 -20.34 4.62
N PRO A 85 4.12 -20.97 5.19
CA PRO A 85 3.01 -21.51 4.41
C PRO A 85 2.18 -20.39 3.75
N THR A 86 1.62 -20.68 2.58
CA THR A 86 0.61 -19.84 1.92
C THR A 86 -0.78 -20.22 2.41
N HIS A 87 -1.62 -19.23 2.71
CA HIS A 87 -3.03 -19.44 3.05
C HIS A 87 -3.98 -19.25 1.86
N SER A 88 -3.47 -18.75 0.73
CA SER A 88 -4.24 -18.64 -0.52
C SER A 88 -3.36 -18.72 -1.77
N PRO A 89 -3.93 -19.07 -2.94
CA PRO A 89 -3.24 -18.95 -4.22
C PRO A 89 -2.71 -17.54 -4.49
N SER A 90 -3.44 -16.51 -4.06
CA SER A 90 -3.02 -15.11 -4.18
C SER A 90 -1.73 -14.84 -3.39
N GLU A 91 -1.60 -15.36 -2.17
CA GLU A 91 -0.37 -15.25 -1.37
C GLU A 91 0.81 -15.94 -2.04
N SER A 92 0.57 -17.10 -2.65
CA SER A 92 1.58 -17.82 -3.42
C SER A 92 2.05 -16.99 -4.62
N TYR A 93 1.11 -16.56 -5.48
CA TYR A 93 1.39 -15.86 -6.72
C TYR A 93 2.10 -14.53 -6.51
N PHE A 94 1.60 -13.68 -5.60
CA PHE A 94 2.19 -12.37 -5.30
C PHE A 94 3.36 -12.45 -4.33
N ARG A 95 3.74 -13.66 -3.90
CA ARG A 95 4.85 -13.90 -2.98
C ARG A 95 4.71 -13.04 -1.72
N VAL A 96 3.52 -13.07 -1.13
CA VAL A 96 3.20 -12.38 0.13
C VAL A 96 2.80 -13.41 1.19
N ARG A 97 3.15 -13.16 2.44
CA ARG A 97 2.76 -13.97 3.60
C ARG A 97 2.25 -13.04 4.67
N GLU A 98 1.22 -13.48 5.38
CA GLU A 98 0.67 -12.75 6.50
C GLU A 98 0.65 -13.68 7.72
N THR A 99 1.48 -13.38 8.72
CA THR A 99 1.65 -14.22 9.92
C THR A 99 1.91 -13.37 11.16
N VAL A 100 1.96 -14.00 12.33
CA VAL A 100 2.37 -13.36 13.58
C VAL A 100 3.89 -13.19 13.55
N LEU A 101 4.36 -11.95 13.65
CA LEU A 101 5.79 -11.60 13.66
C LEU A 101 6.14 -10.73 14.87
N PRO A 102 7.33 -10.92 15.46
CA PRO A 102 7.96 -9.91 16.31
C PRO A 102 8.04 -8.55 15.58
N ALA A 103 7.98 -7.45 16.31
CA ALA A 103 7.94 -6.11 15.72
C ALA A 103 9.21 -5.82 14.89
N GLU A 104 10.36 -6.29 15.36
CA GLU A 104 11.65 -6.12 14.69
C GLU A 104 11.73 -6.89 13.37
N GLN A 105 11.13 -8.09 13.30
CA GLN A 105 11.01 -8.86 12.06
C GLN A 105 10.07 -8.18 11.07
N ALA A 106 8.92 -7.71 11.55
CA ALA A 106 7.97 -6.96 10.73
C ALA A 106 8.63 -5.70 10.13
N ALA A 107 9.44 -5.00 10.93
CA ALA A 107 10.23 -3.87 10.46
C ALA A 107 11.23 -4.28 9.37
N LEU A 108 12.03 -5.33 9.58
CA LEU A 108 12.97 -5.82 8.57
C LEU A 108 12.27 -6.13 7.24
N HIS A 109 11.18 -6.91 7.27
CA HIS A 109 10.46 -7.27 6.04
C HIS A 109 9.85 -6.05 5.35
N GLY A 110 9.30 -5.09 6.10
CA GLY A 110 8.75 -3.87 5.52
C GLY A 110 9.82 -2.98 4.88
N VAL A 111 10.97 -2.79 5.53
CA VAL A 111 12.11 -2.05 4.95
C VAL A 111 12.61 -2.73 3.69
N LEU A 112 12.69 -4.07 3.67
CA LEU A 112 13.06 -4.83 2.48
C LEU A 112 12.06 -4.65 1.33
N VAL A 113 10.75 -4.55 1.61
CA VAL A 113 9.73 -4.22 0.59
C VAL A 113 9.96 -2.79 0.04
N VAL A 114 10.22 -1.82 0.91
CA VAL A 114 10.51 -0.43 0.49
C VAL A 114 11.76 -0.39 -0.41
N LEU A 115 12.83 -1.07 -0.03
CA LEU A 115 14.06 -1.14 -0.81
C LEU A 115 13.82 -1.72 -2.22
N ARG A 116 13.06 -2.82 -2.31
CA ARG A 116 12.68 -3.44 -3.61
C ARG A 116 11.81 -2.51 -4.44
N GLY A 117 10.85 -1.84 -3.82
CA GLY A 117 10.01 -0.85 -4.50
C GLY A 117 10.83 0.30 -5.08
N LEU A 118 11.77 0.86 -4.32
CA LEU A 118 12.67 1.91 -4.78
C LEU A 118 13.57 1.46 -5.94
N ALA A 119 14.08 0.23 -5.86
CA ALA A 119 14.91 -0.34 -6.91
C ALA A 119 14.14 -0.45 -8.25
N ASP A 120 12.87 -0.88 -8.23
CA ASP A 120 12.04 -0.94 -9.45
C ASP A 120 11.60 0.45 -9.93
N LEU A 121 11.19 1.34 -9.01
CA LEU A 121 10.79 2.72 -9.32
C LEU A 121 11.89 3.55 -9.99
N ALA A 122 13.16 3.17 -9.83
CA ALA A 122 14.28 3.81 -10.52
C ALA A 122 14.18 3.71 -12.06
N THR A 123 13.45 2.71 -12.58
CA THR A 123 13.26 2.48 -14.03
C THR A 123 11.80 2.37 -14.45
N ALA A 124 10.86 2.26 -13.50
CA ALA A 124 9.44 2.17 -13.81
C ALA A 124 8.87 3.48 -14.39
N PRO A 125 8.06 3.42 -15.48
CA PRO A 125 7.45 4.60 -16.09
C PRO A 125 6.21 5.07 -15.30
N VAL A 126 6.42 5.56 -14.07
CA VAL A 126 5.37 6.04 -13.18
C VAL A 126 5.25 7.57 -13.27
N SER A 127 4.01 8.08 -13.15
CA SER A 127 3.73 9.51 -13.14
C SER A 127 4.34 10.20 -11.91
N GLY A 128 4.70 11.48 -11.99
CA GLY A 128 5.26 12.20 -10.85
C GLY A 128 4.30 12.30 -9.65
N ALA A 129 2.99 12.31 -9.92
CA ALA A 129 1.95 12.32 -8.89
C ALA A 129 1.86 10.97 -8.16
N ASP A 130 1.88 9.86 -8.89
CA ASP A 130 1.88 8.52 -8.29
C ASP A 130 3.17 8.25 -7.53
N LEU A 131 4.31 8.65 -8.09
CA LEU A 131 5.59 8.55 -7.42
C LEU A 131 5.58 9.32 -6.09
N ALA A 132 5.00 10.52 -6.03
CA ALA A 132 4.90 11.29 -4.78
C ALA A 132 4.07 10.57 -3.71
N LEU A 133 2.94 9.99 -4.09
CA LEU A 133 2.05 9.27 -3.18
C LEU A 133 2.67 7.96 -2.68
N GLU A 134 3.33 7.21 -3.57
CA GLU A 134 3.98 5.96 -3.20
C GLU A 134 5.19 6.21 -2.29
N LEU A 135 6.04 7.20 -2.58
CA LEU A 135 7.17 7.56 -1.71
C LEU A 135 6.70 8.10 -0.35
N ALA A 136 5.60 8.85 -0.31
CA ALA A 136 4.98 9.27 0.95
C ALA A 136 4.47 8.09 1.78
N GLY A 137 3.83 7.10 1.13
CA GLY A 137 3.41 5.85 1.76
C GLY A 137 4.60 5.03 2.30
N MET A 138 5.66 4.87 1.49
CA MET A 138 6.89 4.18 1.89
C MET A 138 7.55 4.88 3.09
N ARG A 139 7.65 6.21 3.05
CA ARG A 139 8.18 7.01 4.17
C ARG A 139 7.36 6.79 5.43
N GLN A 140 6.04 6.88 5.34
CA GLN A 140 5.15 6.66 6.48
C GLN A 140 5.28 5.22 7.02
N ALA A 141 5.42 4.23 6.14
CA ALA A 141 5.62 2.84 6.54
C ALA A 141 6.93 2.64 7.30
N LEU A 142 8.04 3.25 6.86
CA LEU A 142 9.32 3.20 7.57
C LEU A 142 9.20 3.79 8.98
N LEU A 143 8.58 4.98 9.10
CA LEU A 143 8.41 5.66 10.39
C LEU A 143 7.54 4.82 11.35
N ASP A 144 6.43 4.27 10.86
CA ASP A 144 5.53 3.45 11.68
C ASP A 144 6.18 2.13 12.10
N LEU A 145 6.80 1.41 11.17
CA LEU A 145 7.41 0.10 11.43
C LEU A 145 8.60 0.17 12.39
N LEU A 146 9.36 1.26 12.35
CA LEU A 146 10.54 1.47 13.18
C LEU A 146 10.24 2.32 14.42
N ALA A 147 8.96 2.65 14.68
CA ALA A 147 8.53 3.54 15.75
C ALA A 147 9.37 4.84 15.84
N THR A 148 9.74 5.38 14.68
CA THR A 148 10.64 6.53 14.57
C THR A 148 9.80 7.78 14.34
N PRO A 149 10.01 8.86 15.13
CA PRO A 149 9.30 10.11 14.90
C PRO A 149 9.65 10.68 13.52
N ALA A 150 8.71 11.39 12.91
CA ALA A 150 8.99 12.09 11.66
C ALA A 150 10.17 13.06 11.85
N PRO A 151 11.13 13.11 10.91
CA PRO A 151 12.25 14.03 11.02
C PRO A 151 11.75 15.48 11.05
N ALA A 152 12.41 16.31 11.86
CA ALA A 152 12.34 17.76 11.69
C ALA A 152 12.86 18.11 10.29
N ALA A 153 12.39 19.22 9.71
CA ALA A 153 12.70 19.61 8.32
C ALA A 153 14.14 19.27 7.91
N ALA A 154 14.28 18.54 6.81
CA ALA A 154 15.54 17.93 6.41
C ALA A 154 16.63 18.99 6.18
N THR A 155 17.80 18.76 6.77
CA THR A 155 19.03 19.47 6.40
C THR A 155 19.64 18.75 5.20
N ALA A 156 19.78 19.45 4.07
CA ALA A 156 20.38 18.89 2.87
C ALA A 156 21.80 18.36 3.18
N GLN A 157 21.96 17.04 3.18
CA GLN A 157 23.27 16.40 3.25
C GLN A 157 23.72 16.00 1.84
N GLU A 158 24.91 16.45 1.46
CA GLU A 158 25.60 15.95 0.27
C GLU A 158 25.89 14.45 0.44
N HIS A 159 25.23 13.63 -0.37
CA HIS A 159 25.47 12.21 -0.46
C HIS A 159 26.12 11.90 -1.81
N LEU A 160 27.07 10.96 -1.80
CA LEU A 160 27.80 10.51 -2.96
C LEU A 160 26.86 10.00 -4.07
N PRO A 161 27.27 10.12 -5.35
CA PRO A 161 26.48 9.58 -6.46
C PRO A 161 26.33 8.07 -6.30
N ALA A 162 25.07 7.62 -6.23
CA ALA A 162 24.74 6.21 -6.19
C ALA A 162 24.95 5.56 -7.58
N PRO A 163 25.36 4.28 -7.63
CA PRO A 163 25.63 3.58 -8.88
C PRO A 163 24.40 3.54 -9.80
N GLU A 164 24.64 3.54 -11.12
CA GLU A 164 23.56 3.41 -12.10
C GLU A 164 22.92 2.02 -12.01
N PRO A 165 21.57 1.94 -12.08
CA PRO A 165 20.90 0.65 -12.14
C PRO A 165 21.27 -0.07 -13.43
N VAL A 166 21.70 -1.33 -13.30
CA VAL A 166 21.88 -2.21 -14.45
C VAL A 166 20.50 -2.53 -15.00
N ARG A 167 20.18 -2.03 -16.20
CA ARG A 167 18.95 -2.41 -16.92
C ARG A 167 19.04 -3.88 -17.30
N SER A 168 17.99 -4.65 -17.05
CA SER A 168 17.91 -6.02 -17.56
C SER A 168 17.85 -5.98 -19.08
N ALA A 169 18.49 -6.98 -19.71
CA ALA A 169 18.32 -7.20 -21.14
C ALA A 169 16.95 -7.83 -21.48
N ASP A 170 16.19 -8.29 -20.48
CA ASP A 170 14.86 -8.89 -20.64
C ASP A 170 13.75 -8.01 -20.01
N PRO A 171 13.06 -7.18 -20.80
CA PRO A 171 11.93 -6.37 -20.34
C PRO A 171 10.76 -7.19 -19.81
N HIS A 172 10.57 -8.44 -20.26
CA HIS A 172 9.44 -9.26 -19.84
C HIS A 172 9.62 -9.79 -18.41
N GLY A 173 10.84 -10.23 -18.07
CA GLY A 173 11.21 -10.55 -16.69
C GLY A 173 11.03 -9.36 -15.75
N GLU A 174 11.45 -8.16 -16.18
CA GLU A 174 11.26 -6.93 -15.40
C GLU A 174 9.78 -6.62 -15.14
N TRP A 175 8.91 -6.69 -16.16
CA TRP A 175 7.48 -6.40 -15.97
C TRP A 175 6.79 -7.40 -15.05
N ARG A 176 7.16 -8.68 -15.09
CA ARG A 176 6.64 -9.68 -14.16
C ARG A 176 7.12 -9.41 -12.73
N ALA A 177 8.39 -9.06 -12.55
CA ALA A 177 8.94 -8.68 -11.25
C ALA A 177 8.22 -7.44 -10.70
N ARG A 178 8.05 -6.40 -11.53
CA ARG A 178 7.31 -5.17 -11.21
C ARG A 178 5.88 -5.45 -10.77
N TRP A 179 5.16 -6.31 -11.47
CA TRP A 179 3.81 -6.72 -11.09
C TRP A 179 3.78 -7.25 -9.67
N ILE A 180 4.72 -8.13 -9.31
CA ILE A 180 4.83 -8.70 -7.96
C ILE A 180 5.26 -7.63 -6.94
N ILE A 181 6.30 -6.84 -7.23
CA ILE A 181 6.85 -5.81 -6.33
C ILE A 181 5.79 -4.76 -6.01
N GLY A 182 5.09 -4.21 -7.00
CA GLY A 182 4.01 -3.24 -6.79
C GLY A 182 2.88 -3.81 -5.93
N HIS A 183 2.56 -5.11 -6.06
CA HIS A 183 1.61 -5.77 -5.16
C HIS A 183 2.14 -5.93 -3.73
N GLN A 184 3.44 -6.21 -3.55
CA GLN A 184 4.05 -6.23 -2.21
C GLN A 184 3.98 -4.85 -1.54
N VAL A 185 4.27 -3.77 -2.27
CA VAL A 185 4.14 -2.40 -1.77
C VAL A 185 2.67 -2.08 -1.46
N HIS A 186 1.74 -2.46 -2.32
CA HIS A 186 0.31 -2.30 -2.08
C HIS A 186 -0.14 -3.05 -0.80
N VAL A 187 0.35 -4.26 -0.55
CA VAL A 187 0.05 -5.01 0.69
C VAL A 187 0.67 -4.33 1.91
N LEU A 188 1.91 -3.81 1.80
CA LEU A 188 2.54 -3.02 2.86
C LEU A 188 1.64 -1.85 3.27
N PHE A 189 1.13 -1.10 2.30
CA PHE A 189 0.24 0.03 2.58
C PHE A 189 -1.09 -0.43 3.18
N ASN A 190 -1.71 -1.50 2.68
CA ASN A 190 -2.95 -2.03 3.25
C ASN A 190 -2.79 -2.42 4.73
N VAL A 191 -1.70 -3.12 5.06
CA VAL A 191 -1.39 -3.53 6.44
C VAL A 191 -1.10 -2.32 7.31
N GLY A 192 -0.31 -1.37 6.81
CA GLY A 192 -0.01 -0.11 7.52
C GLY A 192 -1.25 0.73 7.79
N ALA A 193 -2.11 0.90 6.79
CA ALA A 193 -3.39 1.60 6.92
C ALA A 193 -4.31 0.88 7.92
N ALA A 194 -4.44 -0.44 7.84
CA ALA A 194 -5.24 -1.22 8.77
C ALA A 194 -4.75 -1.05 10.22
N ALA A 195 -3.43 -1.16 10.45
CA ALA A 195 -2.84 -0.97 11.77
C ALA A 195 -3.10 0.45 12.32
N ALA A 196 -2.94 1.47 11.48
CA ALA A 196 -3.20 2.86 11.87
C ALA A 196 -4.69 3.12 12.19
N VAL A 197 -5.63 2.50 11.44
CA VAL A 197 -7.06 2.63 11.71
C VAL A 197 -7.49 1.86 12.97
N PHE A 198 -6.97 0.65 13.20
CA PHE A 198 -7.18 -0.07 14.46
C PHE A 198 -6.61 0.70 15.66
N GLU A 199 -5.46 1.35 15.50
CA GLU A 199 -4.89 2.24 16.50
C GLU A 199 -5.84 3.41 16.78
N ALA A 200 -6.38 4.07 15.76
CA ALA A 200 -7.33 5.17 15.93
C ALA A 200 -8.56 4.73 16.75
N ALA A 201 -9.19 3.60 16.39
CA ALA A 201 -10.33 3.06 17.14
C ALA A 201 -9.97 2.71 18.60
N ARG A 202 -8.75 2.23 18.85
CA ARG A 202 -8.27 1.94 20.21
C ARG A 202 -8.05 3.20 21.04
N GLN A 203 -7.54 4.28 20.43
CA GLN A 203 -7.32 5.55 21.12
C GLN A 203 -8.64 6.26 21.45
N LEU A 204 -9.65 6.15 20.58
CA LEU A 204 -11.01 6.61 20.90
C LEU A 204 -11.59 5.91 22.14
N ARG A 205 -11.43 4.58 22.24
CA ARG A 205 -11.86 3.80 23.42
C ARG A 205 -11.09 4.15 24.71
N ARG A 206 -10.00 4.90 24.60
CA ARG A 206 -9.20 5.42 25.73
C ARG A 206 -9.43 6.90 25.99
N ASP A 207 -10.42 7.51 25.33
CA ASP A 207 -10.68 8.95 25.37
C ASP A 207 -9.48 9.82 24.96
N ASP A 208 -8.66 9.34 24.00
CA ASP A 208 -7.57 10.12 23.40
C ASP A 208 -7.89 10.47 21.93
N PRO A 209 -8.72 11.52 21.70
CA PRO A 209 -9.08 11.94 20.35
C PRO A 209 -7.90 12.51 19.56
N ALA A 210 -6.89 13.07 20.23
CA ALA A 210 -5.72 13.64 19.57
C ALA A 210 -4.85 12.54 18.96
N ALA A 211 -4.59 11.46 19.70
CA ALA A 211 -3.89 10.30 19.18
C ALA A 211 -4.68 9.59 18.08
N ALA A 212 -6.01 9.53 18.19
CA ALA A 212 -6.88 8.99 17.14
C ALA A 212 -6.79 9.82 15.84
N VAL A 213 -6.82 11.15 15.91
CA VAL A 213 -6.59 12.04 14.75
C VAL A 213 -5.23 11.78 14.12
N ALA A 214 -4.17 11.70 14.93
CA ALA A 214 -2.83 11.41 14.41
C ALA A 214 -2.77 10.06 13.69
N ALA A 215 -3.41 9.03 14.25
CA ALA A 215 -3.48 7.70 13.64
C ALA A 215 -4.28 7.69 12.32
N MET A 216 -5.42 8.37 12.25
CA MET A 216 -6.18 8.53 11.00
C MET A 216 -5.39 9.27 9.92
N ARG A 217 -4.63 10.32 10.27
CA ARG A 217 -3.76 11.03 9.31
C ARG A 217 -2.67 10.14 8.73
N ARG A 218 -2.06 9.25 9.54
CA ARG A 218 -1.11 8.25 9.04
C ARG A 218 -1.80 7.26 8.10
N ALA A 219 -3.01 6.81 8.44
CA ALA A 219 -3.81 5.95 7.58
C ALA A 219 -4.13 6.61 6.22
N VAL A 220 -4.51 7.90 6.19
CA VAL A 220 -4.76 8.66 4.95
C VAL A 220 -3.57 8.60 3.99
N ILE A 221 -2.35 8.78 4.51
CA ILE A 221 -1.12 8.72 3.69
C ILE A 221 -0.98 7.32 3.07
N GLN A 222 -1.18 6.26 3.85
CA GLN A 222 -1.10 4.88 3.37
C GLN A 222 -2.18 4.56 2.34
N VAL A 223 -3.44 4.97 2.59
CA VAL A 223 -4.58 4.74 1.67
C VAL A 223 -4.37 5.46 0.34
N ARG A 224 -3.85 6.69 0.35
CA ARG A 224 -3.49 7.40 -0.89
C ARG A 224 -2.35 6.70 -1.66
N GLY A 225 -1.51 5.94 -0.96
CA GLY A 225 -0.48 5.08 -1.56
C GLY A 225 -1.05 3.86 -2.28
N PHE A 226 -2.27 3.38 -1.96
CA PHE A 226 -2.83 2.17 -2.58
C PHE A 226 -2.90 2.25 -4.10
N PRO A 227 -3.57 3.26 -4.71
CA PRO A 227 -3.62 3.36 -6.16
C PRO A 227 -2.27 3.69 -6.77
N ALA A 228 -1.35 4.33 -6.03
CA ALA A 228 -0.01 4.62 -6.51
C ALA A 228 0.84 3.35 -6.67
N ALA A 229 0.84 2.47 -5.66
CA ALA A 229 1.47 1.16 -5.74
C ALA A 229 0.87 0.28 -6.85
N MET A 230 -0.44 0.40 -7.09
CA MET A 230 -1.08 -0.27 -8.24
C MET A 230 -0.70 0.36 -9.57
N ALA A 231 -0.52 1.67 -9.66
CA ALA A 231 0.01 2.33 -10.86
C ALA A 231 1.44 1.87 -11.16
N HIS A 232 2.28 1.72 -10.13
CA HIS A 232 3.59 1.09 -10.22
C HIS A 232 3.50 -0.36 -10.72
N ALA A 233 2.67 -1.20 -10.11
CA ALA A 233 2.46 -2.57 -10.60
C ALA A 233 2.03 -2.61 -12.07
N CYS A 234 1.20 -1.65 -12.50
CA CYS A 234 0.68 -1.53 -13.86
C CYS A 234 1.60 -0.77 -14.83
N ALA A 235 2.79 -0.33 -14.42
CA ALA A 235 3.69 0.46 -15.25
C ALA A 235 4.40 -0.42 -16.32
N MET A 236 3.59 -0.95 -17.24
CA MET A 236 3.95 -1.84 -18.34
C MET A 236 2.91 -1.71 -19.48
N PRO A 237 3.21 -2.23 -20.68
CA PRO A 237 2.21 -2.26 -21.75
C PRO A 237 0.99 -3.12 -21.40
N ALA A 238 -0.23 -2.59 -21.62
CA ALA A 238 -1.46 -3.32 -21.38
C ALA A 238 -1.56 -4.62 -22.19
N GLU A 239 -1.00 -4.65 -23.41
CA GLU A 239 -0.92 -5.87 -24.22
C GLU A 239 -0.12 -6.98 -23.52
N HIS A 240 1.03 -6.62 -22.93
CA HIS A 240 1.85 -7.59 -22.20
C HIS A 240 1.08 -8.16 -21.00
N TYR A 241 0.41 -7.30 -20.23
CA TYR A 241 -0.45 -7.75 -19.15
C TYR A 241 -1.53 -8.71 -19.66
N GLN A 242 -2.23 -8.39 -20.73
CA GLN A 242 -3.31 -9.23 -21.27
C GLN A 242 -2.83 -10.58 -21.79
N ARG A 243 -1.69 -10.61 -22.48
CA ARG A 243 -1.20 -11.80 -23.20
C ARG A 243 -0.29 -12.69 -22.37
N VAL A 244 0.44 -12.10 -21.41
CA VAL A 244 1.48 -12.81 -20.66
C VAL A 244 1.10 -12.95 -19.19
N LEU A 245 0.80 -11.85 -18.49
CA LEU A 245 0.56 -11.91 -17.04
C LEU A 245 -0.83 -12.43 -16.69
N ARG A 246 -1.88 -11.85 -17.28
CA ARG A 246 -3.28 -12.18 -16.98
C ARG A 246 -3.60 -13.67 -17.11
N PRO A 247 -3.10 -14.41 -18.14
CA PRO A 247 -3.31 -15.85 -18.23
C PRO A 247 -2.66 -16.66 -17.10
N THR A 248 -1.57 -16.16 -16.51
CA THR A 248 -0.90 -16.83 -15.37
C THR A 248 -1.69 -16.74 -14.06
N MET A 249 -2.74 -15.92 -14.01
CA MET A 249 -3.60 -15.73 -12.83
C MET A 249 -4.94 -16.48 -12.97
N ALA A 250 -5.08 -17.35 -13.96
CA ALA A 250 -6.29 -18.10 -14.28
C ALA A 250 -5.96 -19.56 -14.63
N PRO A 251 -6.97 -20.46 -14.66
CA PRO A 251 -6.78 -21.79 -15.24
C PRO A 251 -6.27 -21.71 -16.69
N PRO A 252 -5.32 -22.58 -17.10
CA PRO A 252 -4.78 -23.73 -16.35
C PRO A 252 -3.59 -23.41 -15.44
N ALA A 253 -3.01 -22.20 -15.49
CA ALA A 253 -1.82 -21.85 -14.72
C ALA A 253 -2.08 -21.84 -13.20
N GLU A 254 -3.27 -21.37 -12.81
CA GLU A 254 -3.77 -21.43 -11.44
C GLU A 254 -5.02 -22.30 -11.37
N PRO A 255 -5.18 -23.19 -10.38
CA PRO A 255 -6.36 -24.06 -10.27
C PRO A 255 -7.68 -23.29 -10.19
N LYS A 256 -7.63 -22.06 -9.67
CA LYS A 256 -8.77 -21.15 -9.56
C LYS A 256 -8.34 -19.75 -10.00
N PRO A 257 -9.22 -18.98 -10.66
CA PRO A 257 -9.00 -17.56 -10.94
C PRO A 257 -8.58 -16.79 -9.69
N LEU A 258 -7.47 -16.05 -9.77
CA LEU A 258 -7.10 -15.12 -8.71
C LEU A 258 -8.11 -13.97 -8.65
N SER A 259 -8.38 -13.50 -7.44
CA SER A 259 -9.31 -12.41 -7.18
C SER A 259 -8.79 -11.51 -6.09
N GLY A 260 -9.00 -10.19 -6.22
CA GLY A 260 -8.73 -9.23 -5.16
C GLY A 260 -9.45 -9.56 -3.84
N ARG A 261 -10.56 -10.32 -3.89
CA ARG A 261 -11.27 -10.83 -2.69
C ARG A 261 -10.44 -11.82 -1.87
N MET A 262 -9.33 -12.33 -2.40
CA MET A 262 -8.42 -13.23 -1.71
C MET A 262 -7.35 -12.47 -0.89
N HIS A 263 -7.18 -11.15 -1.12
CA HIS A 263 -6.16 -10.35 -0.47
C HIS A 263 -6.57 -10.06 0.99
N ARG A 264 -5.85 -10.66 1.95
CA ARG A 264 -6.16 -10.55 3.38
C ARG A 264 -5.85 -9.16 3.94
N GLY A 265 -4.74 -8.53 3.55
CA GLY A 265 -4.43 -7.13 3.88
C GLY A 265 -5.60 -6.16 3.63
N TYR A 266 -6.23 -6.24 2.45
CA TYR A 266 -7.40 -5.41 2.13
C TYR A 266 -8.61 -5.73 3.03
N LYS A 267 -8.84 -7.00 3.39
CA LYS A 267 -9.90 -7.38 4.35
C LYS A 267 -9.64 -6.80 5.73
N PHE A 268 -8.38 -6.78 6.18
CA PHE A 268 -8.02 -6.14 7.45
C PHE A 268 -8.35 -4.65 7.44
N PHE A 269 -7.99 -3.93 6.37
CA PHE A 269 -8.32 -2.52 6.23
C PHE A 269 -9.85 -2.29 6.26
N ARG A 270 -10.64 -3.11 5.55
CA ARG A 270 -12.11 -3.00 5.58
C ARG A 270 -12.71 -3.31 6.94
N THR A 271 -12.14 -4.23 7.71
CA THR A 271 -12.54 -4.48 9.09
C THR A 271 -12.19 -3.31 9.99
N ALA A 272 -10.98 -2.78 9.88
CA ALA A 272 -10.54 -1.61 10.65
C ALA A 272 -11.43 -0.39 10.41
N ILE A 273 -11.79 -0.10 9.15
CA ILE A 273 -12.74 0.99 8.82
C ILE A 273 -14.10 0.77 9.49
N ARG A 274 -14.64 -0.46 9.46
CA ARG A 274 -15.92 -0.75 10.14
C ARG A 274 -15.82 -0.51 11.64
N GLU A 275 -14.74 -0.95 12.28
CA GLU A 275 -14.53 -0.71 13.72
C GLU A 275 -14.42 0.78 14.03
N LEU A 276 -13.64 1.55 13.27
CA LEU A 276 -13.54 3.00 13.45
C LEU A 276 -14.91 3.68 13.33
N LEU A 277 -15.74 3.27 12.37
CA LEU A 277 -17.07 3.86 12.17
C LEU A 277 -18.08 3.43 13.25
N THR A 278 -17.86 2.32 13.95
CA THR A 278 -18.62 1.99 15.17
C THR A 278 -18.29 2.95 16.31
N GLU A 279 -17.03 3.39 16.42
CA GLU A 279 -16.60 4.35 17.45
C GLU A 279 -16.95 5.80 17.11
N LEU A 280 -17.15 6.13 15.81
CA LEU A 280 -17.55 7.46 15.33
C LEU A 280 -18.77 7.36 14.39
N PRO A 281 -19.95 6.95 14.89
CA PRO A 281 -21.13 6.75 14.06
C PRO A 281 -21.80 8.05 13.63
N GLU A 282 -21.52 9.17 14.31
CA GLU A 282 -22.29 10.41 14.17
C GLU A 282 -22.10 11.06 12.78
N PRO A 283 -23.14 11.69 12.21
CA PRO A 283 -23.01 12.48 10.98
C PRO A 283 -21.91 13.55 11.06
N TYR A 284 -21.35 13.94 9.91
CA TYR A 284 -20.23 14.89 9.85
C TYR A 284 -20.48 16.15 10.67
N ASN A 285 -21.64 16.79 10.48
CA ASN A 285 -21.96 18.07 11.12
C ASN A 285 -22.04 17.96 12.66
N GLU A 286 -22.58 16.86 13.16
CA GLU A 286 -22.69 16.59 14.61
C GLU A 286 -21.31 16.34 15.22
N LEU A 287 -20.50 15.47 14.60
CA LEU A 287 -19.15 15.21 15.06
C LEU A 287 -18.28 16.47 14.95
N HIS A 288 -18.45 17.27 13.89
CA HIS A 288 -17.68 18.49 13.69
C HIS A 288 -18.00 19.55 14.74
N ALA A 289 -19.27 19.70 15.13
CA ALA A 289 -19.67 20.64 16.17
C ALA A 289 -19.04 20.32 17.55
N ARG A 290 -18.85 19.04 17.86
CA ARG A 290 -18.25 18.59 19.13
C ARG A 290 -16.73 18.48 19.09
N THR A 291 -16.20 17.84 18.06
CA THR A 291 -14.76 17.56 17.89
C THR A 291 -14.33 17.76 16.43
N PRO A 292 -14.10 19.01 15.99
CA PRO A 292 -13.78 19.33 14.60
C PRO A 292 -12.65 18.51 14.00
N GLY A 293 -11.58 18.28 14.79
CA GLY A 293 -10.41 17.52 14.35
C GLY A 293 -10.71 16.05 14.01
N LEU A 294 -11.59 15.39 14.78
CA LEU A 294 -12.00 14.02 14.49
C LEU A 294 -12.87 13.94 13.24
N ALA A 295 -13.82 14.88 13.09
CA ALA A 295 -14.68 14.93 11.92
C ALA A 295 -13.86 15.10 10.63
N ILE A 296 -12.89 16.02 10.62
CA ILE A 296 -12.02 16.27 9.47
C ILE A 296 -11.13 15.05 9.19
N ALA A 297 -10.48 14.47 10.22
CA ALA A 297 -9.61 13.33 10.01
C ALA A 297 -10.35 12.08 9.51
N ARG A 298 -11.59 11.86 9.98
CA ARG A 298 -12.47 10.80 9.47
C ARG A 298 -12.87 11.08 8.02
N ASP A 299 -13.30 12.31 7.71
CA ASP A 299 -13.67 12.75 6.36
C ASP A 299 -12.51 12.53 5.36
N ASP A 300 -11.30 12.98 5.70
CA ASP A 300 -10.09 12.80 4.88
C ASP A 300 -9.80 11.30 4.61
N LEU A 301 -10.00 10.44 5.60
CA LEU A 301 -9.78 8.99 5.48
C LEU A 301 -10.82 8.33 4.58
N LEU A 302 -12.10 8.69 4.73
CA LEU A 302 -13.17 8.17 3.89
C LEU A 302 -13.05 8.68 2.45
N GLU A 303 -12.68 9.95 2.27
CA GLU A 303 -12.39 10.52 0.94
C GLU A 303 -11.21 9.79 0.28
N ALA A 304 -10.12 9.53 1.02
CA ALA A 304 -8.98 8.77 0.49
C ALA A 304 -9.40 7.36 0.02
N ASP A 305 -10.27 6.65 0.75
CA ASP A 305 -10.80 5.33 0.34
C ASP A 305 -11.72 5.41 -0.90
N LEU A 306 -12.46 6.52 -1.08
CA LEU A 306 -13.26 6.74 -2.30
C LEU A 306 -12.38 7.06 -3.51
N ILE A 307 -11.32 7.84 -3.31
CA ILE A 307 -10.32 8.13 -4.35
C ILE A 307 -9.60 6.84 -4.75
N ASP A 308 -9.18 6.01 -3.79
CA ASP A 308 -8.63 4.67 -4.08
C ASP A 308 -9.58 3.86 -4.97
N ALA A 309 -10.84 3.75 -4.58
CA ALA A 309 -11.82 2.95 -5.32
C ALA A 309 -12.00 3.44 -6.79
N GLU A 310 -12.04 4.75 -7.00
CA GLU A 310 -12.16 5.33 -8.36
C GLU A 310 -10.87 5.16 -9.17
N ARG A 311 -9.71 5.40 -8.54
CA ARG A 311 -8.41 5.25 -9.20
C ARG A 311 -8.13 3.79 -9.56
N HIS A 312 -8.52 2.84 -8.71
CA HIS A 312 -8.45 1.42 -9.03
C HIS A 312 -9.32 1.09 -10.26
N ALA A 313 -10.54 1.60 -10.35
CA ALA A 313 -11.38 1.40 -11.54
C ALA A 313 -10.71 1.96 -12.81
N THR A 314 -10.08 3.12 -12.72
CA THR A 314 -9.38 3.77 -13.84
C THR A 314 -8.12 3.00 -14.26
N LEU A 315 -7.32 2.53 -13.31
CA LEU A 315 -6.15 1.68 -13.57
C LEU A 315 -6.57 0.32 -14.15
N ALA A 316 -7.65 -0.27 -13.65
CA ALA A 316 -8.20 -1.49 -14.23
C ALA A 316 -8.62 -1.24 -15.68
N TYR A 317 -9.29 -0.12 -15.97
CA TYR A 317 -9.66 0.23 -17.34
C TYR A 317 -8.45 0.35 -18.27
N SER A 318 -7.34 0.93 -17.84
CA SER A 318 -6.13 1.02 -18.69
C SER A 318 -5.51 -0.35 -18.99
N MET A 319 -5.70 -1.34 -18.11
CA MET A 319 -5.11 -2.67 -18.25
C MET A 319 -6.04 -3.69 -18.91
N VAL A 320 -7.35 -3.63 -18.65
CA VAL A 320 -8.36 -4.60 -19.12
C VAL A 320 -9.43 -4.01 -20.02
N PHE A 321 -9.48 -2.70 -20.19
CA PHE A 321 -10.53 -2.00 -20.90
C PHE A 321 -11.93 -2.42 -20.38
N LEU A 322 -12.86 -2.79 -21.25
CA LEU A 322 -14.20 -3.27 -20.92
C LEU A 322 -14.30 -4.80 -20.82
N ARG A 323 -13.20 -5.51 -20.53
CA ARG A 323 -13.22 -6.97 -20.38
C ARG A 323 -13.67 -7.40 -18.97
N HIS A 324 -14.18 -8.62 -18.86
CA HIS A 324 -14.52 -9.23 -17.58
C HIS A 324 -13.28 -9.44 -16.68
N SER A 325 -13.51 -9.36 -15.37
CA SER A 325 -12.52 -9.79 -14.38
C SER A 325 -12.28 -11.29 -14.48
N ILE A 326 -11.07 -11.73 -14.12
CA ILE A 326 -10.65 -13.14 -14.19
C ILE A 326 -11.57 -14.03 -13.35
N ALA A 327 -12.02 -13.53 -12.20
CA ALA A 327 -12.90 -14.23 -11.27
C ALA A 327 -14.37 -13.76 -11.32
N GLN A 328 -14.77 -13.06 -12.39
CA GLN A 328 -16.12 -12.51 -12.47
C GLN A 328 -17.16 -13.61 -12.71
N HIS A 329 -18.26 -13.58 -11.97
CA HIS A 329 -19.41 -14.45 -12.25
C HIS A 329 -20.08 -14.06 -13.57
N GLN A 330 -20.66 -15.06 -14.26
CA GLN A 330 -21.37 -14.86 -15.53
C GLN A 330 -22.58 -13.93 -15.38
N ASP A 331 -23.26 -13.96 -14.23
CA ASP A 331 -24.40 -13.09 -13.91
C ASP A 331 -23.99 -11.73 -13.31
N GLY A 332 -22.68 -11.42 -13.29
CA GLY A 332 -22.15 -10.17 -12.72
C GLY A 332 -22.33 -8.96 -13.64
N PRO A 333 -21.81 -7.78 -13.24
CA PRO A 333 -21.79 -6.58 -14.09
C PRO A 333 -21.18 -6.83 -15.46
N ALA A 334 -21.44 -5.99 -16.46
CA ALA A 334 -20.97 -6.25 -17.83
C ALA A 334 -19.43 -6.40 -17.96
N ASN A 335 -18.63 -5.84 -17.05
CA ASN A 335 -17.17 -5.93 -17.06
C ASN A 335 -16.52 -5.61 -15.71
N ALA A 336 -15.20 -5.81 -15.59
CA ALA A 336 -14.44 -5.59 -14.35
C ALA A 336 -14.54 -4.14 -13.84
N VAL A 337 -14.51 -3.17 -14.75
CA VAL A 337 -14.56 -1.74 -14.41
C VAL A 337 -15.93 -1.37 -13.85
N ALA A 338 -17.02 -1.93 -14.42
CA ALA A 338 -18.36 -1.76 -13.89
C ALA A 338 -18.51 -2.33 -12.47
N GLU A 339 -17.92 -3.50 -12.18
CA GLU A 339 -17.91 -4.07 -10.83
C GLU A 339 -17.17 -3.15 -9.84
N LEU A 340 -15.98 -2.65 -10.21
CA LEU A 340 -15.21 -1.74 -9.37
C LEU A 340 -15.95 -0.41 -9.12
N ARG A 341 -16.58 0.16 -10.14
CA ARG A 341 -17.42 1.37 -10.00
C ARG A 341 -18.63 1.12 -9.11
N GLN A 342 -19.28 -0.04 -9.20
CA GLN A 342 -20.38 -0.40 -8.31
C GLN A 342 -19.91 -0.52 -6.85
N ILE A 343 -18.69 -1.02 -6.62
CA ILE A 343 -18.07 -1.00 -5.28
C ILE A 343 -17.86 0.44 -4.80
N ARG A 344 -17.28 1.32 -5.64
CA ARG A 344 -17.10 2.75 -5.33
C ARG A 344 -18.43 3.42 -4.97
N HIS A 345 -19.47 3.24 -5.78
CA HIS A 345 -20.79 3.86 -5.53
C HIS A 345 -21.43 3.38 -4.22
N ARG A 346 -21.34 2.08 -3.90
CA ARG A 346 -21.83 1.56 -2.62
C ARG A 346 -21.10 2.17 -1.43
N ARG A 347 -19.78 2.36 -1.53
CA ARG A 347 -19.00 3.05 -0.47
C ARG A 347 -19.40 4.51 -0.36
N ALA A 348 -19.50 5.23 -1.48
CA ALA A 348 -19.89 6.65 -1.49
C ALA A 348 -21.27 6.86 -0.84
N ALA A 349 -22.24 6.00 -1.15
CA ALA A 349 -23.56 6.04 -0.52
C ALA A 349 -23.49 5.78 0.99
N ALA A 350 -22.67 4.83 1.44
CA ALA A 350 -22.48 4.53 2.86
C ALA A 350 -21.75 5.66 3.62
N TYR A 351 -20.84 6.38 2.96
CA TYR A 351 -20.06 7.46 3.57
C TYR A 351 -20.75 8.83 3.50
N ALA A 352 -21.78 8.99 2.66
CA ALA A 352 -22.46 10.26 2.44
C ALA A 352 -22.86 11.04 3.71
N PRO A 353 -23.37 10.42 4.80
CA PRO A 353 -23.69 11.18 6.02
C PRO A 353 -22.45 11.51 6.87
N LEU A 354 -21.32 10.84 6.64
CA LEU A 354 -20.11 10.90 7.46
C LEU A 354 -19.07 11.90 6.93
N THR A 355 -19.22 12.35 5.68
CA THR A 355 -18.32 13.27 4.97
C THR A 355 -18.91 14.67 4.79
N ARG A 356 -18.05 15.68 4.60
CA ARG A 356 -18.48 17.09 4.45
C ARG A 356 -19.30 17.31 3.18
N PHE A 357 -18.79 16.80 2.07
CA PHE A 357 -19.41 16.90 0.75
C PHE A 357 -19.91 15.51 0.35
N GLY A 358 -21.07 15.12 0.86
CA GLY A 358 -21.70 13.87 0.42
C GLY A 358 -21.91 13.89 -1.10
N ASP A 359 -21.61 12.79 -1.78
CA ASP A 359 -21.92 12.59 -3.21
C ASP A 359 -23.44 12.39 -3.35
N ARG A 360 -24.19 13.49 -3.24
CA ARG A 360 -25.66 13.50 -3.18
C ARG A 360 -26.28 12.89 -4.43
N TYR A 361 -25.60 12.98 -5.58
CA TYR A 361 -26.04 12.40 -6.85
C TYR A 361 -25.91 10.87 -6.85
N THR A 362 -24.80 10.33 -6.34
CA THR A 362 -24.61 8.88 -6.25
C THR A 362 -25.49 8.24 -5.18
N ALA A 363 -25.67 8.89 -4.03
CA ALA A 363 -26.51 8.38 -2.95
C ALA A 363 -27.98 8.24 -3.38
N ALA A 364 -28.52 9.24 -4.10
CA ALA A 364 -29.88 9.19 -4.64
C ALA A 364 -30.04 8.09 -5.70
N ALA A 365 -29.06 7.95 -6.60
CA ALA A 365 -29.10 6.91 -7.64
C ALA A 365 -29.01 5.48 -7.08
N VAL A 366 -28.22 5.25 -6.02
CA VAL A 366 -28.12 3.94 -5.38
C VAL A 366 -29.37 3.60 -4.56
N ALA A 367 -29.99 4.58 -3.90
CA ALA A 367 -31.26 4.39 -3.20
C ALA A 367 -32.37 3.97 -4.18
N ALA A 368 -32.46 4.64 -5.34
CA ALA A 368 -33.42 4.32 -6.39
C ALA A 368 -33.20 2.95 -7.10
N LEU A 369 -32.09 2.26 -6.84
CA LEU A 369 -31.81 0.91 -7.34
C LEU A 369 -32.16 -0.19 -6.32
N ARG A 370 -32.53 0.18 -5.09
CA ARG A 370 -32.94 -0.75 -4.03
C ARG A 370 -34.46 -0.86 -3.87
N ASP A 371 -35.19 0.16 -4.34
CA ASP A 371 -36.63 0.16 -4.55
C ASP A 371 -36.96 -0.39 -5.94
#